data_AF-A0A1R1J8R7-F1
#
_entry.id   AF-A0A1R1J8R7-F1
#
_cell.length_a   1.000
_cell.length_b   1.000
_cell.length_c   1.000
_cell.angle_alpha   90.00
_cell.angle_beta   90.00
_cell.angle_gamma   90.00
#
_symmetry.space_group_name_H-M   'P 1'
#
loop_
_entity.id
_entity.type
_entity.pdbx_description
1 polymer ?
#
loop_
_entity_poly.entity_id
_entity_poly.type
_entity_poly.pdbx_seq_one_letter_code
_entity_poly.pdbx_strand_id
1 'polypeptide(L)'
;MLFQSGSHEDVHEHGLAIAGWRQVYRQMTPGRFKGTVTQVLYDDFHFFRETTNRRVAQTGVAPAGRTSLAVPLSVPLAGTFQGQPVDGYALLALRADEDFEFHTPEGMGLVGISAASDMIDELCDAEFGAAGSGAGVSGATGARRLHHVTRLPDAQGVALGERLSALIDAAQRNPGCLEYAATRRMFRDAMLGMFLDALDQRIGAERRDITHATYSDIVRRCEKHLRERPEEPVTVLELCRALRCSRRTLQTSFQRVADVTPVAYLRTIRLNAVRRLLRTTSAQQLGVGEAAASWGFTHLGYFASEYRDLFGELPSQTLRPA
;
A
#
# COMPACT_ATOMS: atom_id res chain seq x y z
N MET A 1 -14.63 -10.41 1.54
CA MET A 1 -14.40 -10.93 0.18
C MET A 1 -12.93 -11.27 0.05
N LEU A 2 -12.63 -12.48 -0.43
CA LEU A 2 -11.27 -13.02 -0.61
C LEU A 2 -10.72 -12.62 -1.99
N PHE A 3 -9.43 -12.91 -2.25
CA PHE A 3 -8.79 -12.74 -3.56
C PHE A 3 -9.65 -13.31 -4.70
N GLN A 4 -9.86 -12.48 -5.73
CA GLN A 4 -10.45 -12.90 -6.99
C GLN A 4 -9.34 -13.06 -8.00
N SER A 5 -9.16 -14.29 -8.49
CA SER A 5 -8.20 -14.60 -9.55
C SER A 5 -8.92 -15.30 -10.70
N GLY A 6 -8.69 -14.84 -11.92
CA GLY A 6 -9.29 -15.38 -13.13
C GLY A 6 -8.32 -15.39 -14.30
N SER A 7 -8.53 -16.31 -15.24
CA SER A 7 -7.88 -16.31 -16.55
C SER A 7 -8.96 -16.12 -17.62
N HIS A 8 -8.64 -15.35 -18.65
CA HIS A 8 -9.58 -14.96 -19.70
C HIS A 8 -8.98 -15.28 -21.07
N GLU A 9 -9.77 -15.87 -21.94
CA GLU A 9 -9.41 -16.14 -23.35
C GLU A 9 -9.99 -15.10 -24.32
N ASP A 10 -10.83 -14.19 -23.81
CA ASP A 10 -11.40 -13.07 -24.55
C ASP A 10 -11.01 -11.72 -23.93
N VAL A 11 -10.72 -10.75 -24.79
CA VAL A 11 -10.22 -9.43 -24.39
C VAL A 11 -11.30 -8.55 -23.74
N HIS A 12 -12.56 -8.70 -24.15
CA HIS A 12 -13.68 -7.98 -23.59
C HIS A 12 -13.99 -8.49 -22.17
N GLU A 13 -14.03 -9.82 -21.99
CA GLU A 13 -14.20 -10.43 -20.67
C GLU A 13 -13.09 -10.03 -19.70
N HIS A 14 -11.83 -9.98 -20.16
CA HIS A 14 -10.70 -9.52 -19.35
C HIS A 14 -10.87 -8.07 -18.87
N GLY A 15 -11.27 -7.16 -19.75
CA GLY A 15 -11.50 -5.76 -19.39
C GLY A 15 -12.64 -5.57 -18.36
N LEU A 16 -13.70 -6.37 -18.46
CA LEU A 16 -14.83 -6.38 -17.52
C LEU A 16 -14.47 -7.00 -16.16
N ALA A 17 -13.46 -7.87 -16.11
CA ALA A 17 -13.09 -8.56 -14.89
C ALA A 17 -12.56 -7.61 -13.81
N ILE A 18 -11.89 -6.51 -14.18
CA ILE A 18 -11.27 -5.59 -13.22
C ILE A 18 -12.36 -4.73 -12.55
N ALA A 19 -12.60 -4.99 -11.26
CA ALA A 19 -13.74 -4.45 -10.55
C ALA A 19 -13.62 -2.93 -10.30
N GLY A 20 -14.73 -2.21 -10.42
CA GLY A 20 -14.81 -0.76 -10.16
C GLY A 20 -14.36 0.14 -11.31
N TRP A 21 -13.82 -0.43 -12.39
CA TRP A 21 -13.42 0.31 -13.59
C TRP A 21 -14.51 0.26 -14.66
N ARG A 22 -14.69 1.37 -15.38
CA ARG A 22 -15.58 1.43 -16.55
C ARG A 22 -14.73 1.50 -17.81
N GLN A 23 -14.40 0.36 -18.39
CA GLN A 23 -13.39 0.30 -19.44
C GLN A 23 -13.72 -0.68 -20.56
N VAL A 24 -13.11 -0.43 -21.72
CA VAL A 24 -13.21 -1.27 -22.92
C VAL A 24 -11.80 -1.58 -23.38
N TYR A 25 -11.52 -2.86 -23.52
CA TYR A 25 -10.26 -3.36 -24.06
C TYR A 25 -10.48 -3.79 -25.51
N ARG A 26 -9.59 -3.37 -26.40
CA ARG A 26 -9.59 -3.78 -27.81
C ARG A 26 -8.27 -4.46 -28.12
N GLN A 27 -8.33 -5.71 -28.57
CA GLN A 27 -7.15 -6.41 -29.04
C GLN A 27 -6.66 -5.79 -30.36
N MET A 28 -5.38 -5.42 -30.41
CA MET A 28 -4.79 -4.66 -31.52
C MET A 28 -3.87 -5.51 -32.40
N THR A 29 -3.55 -6.74 -32.00
CA THR A 29 -2.68 -7.65 -32.75
C THR A 29 -3.36 -9.00 -33.02
N PRO A 30 -3.09 -9.67 -34.16
CA PRO A 30 -3.69 -10.97 -34.48
C PRO A 30 -3.31 -12.08 -33.50
N GLY A 31 -4.22 -13.05 -33.30
CA GLY A 31 -3.97 -14.28 -32.55
C GLY A 31 -4.92 -14.49 -31.37
N ARG A 32 -4.74 -15.60 -30.64
CA ARG A 32 -5.55 -15.89 -29.44
C ARG A 32 -5.14 -14.97 -28.29
N PHE A 33 -6.15 -14.41 -27.61
CA PHE A 33 -5.98 -13.67 -26.37
C PHE A 33 -5.80 -14.64 -25.20
N LYS A 34 -4.97 -14.24 -24.25
CA LYS A 34 -4.82 -14.86 -22.93
C LYS A 34 -4.44 -13.77 -21.95
N GLY A 35 -5.28 -13.58 -20.94
CA GLY A 35 -5.02 -12.66 -19.85
C GLY A 35 -5.30 -13.29 -18.50
N THR A 36 -4.69 -12.73 -17.46
CA THR A 36 -5.00 -13.08 -16.08
C THR A 36 -5.25 -11.82 -15.28
N VAL A 37 -6.18 -11.89 -14.33
CA VAL A 37 -6.43 -10.84 -13.35
C VAL A 37 -6.38 -11.48 -11.97
N THR A 38 -5.68 -10.83 -11.04
CA THR A 38 -5.72 -11.09 -9.61
C THR A 38 -6.07 -9.78 -8.92
N GLN A 39 -7.12 -9.74 -8.10
CA GLN A 39 -7.53 -8.50 -7.45
C GLN A 39 -8.18 -8.75 -6.09
N VAL A 40 -8.24 -7.69 -5.29
CA VAL A 40 -9.12 -7.61 -4.13
C VAL A 40 -9.73 -6.23 -4.08
N LEU A 41 -11.05 -6.18 -3.89
CA LEU A 41 -11.84 -4.97 -3.74
C LEU A 41 -12.41 -4.91 -2.31
N TYR A 42 -12.08 -3.85 -1.61
CA TYR A 42 -12.70 -3.44 -0.34
C TYR A 42 -13.25 -2.01 -0.47
N ASP A 43 -13.97 -1.55 0.55
CA ASP A 43 -14.54 -0.20 0.58
C ASP A 43 -13.47 0.89 0.55
N ASP A 44 -12.33 0.65 1.19
CA ASP A 44 -11.26 1.62 1.37
C ASP A 44 -10.13 1.52 0.32
N PHE A 45 -9.98 0.39 -0.36
CA PHE A 45 -9.05 0.26 -1.49
C PHE A 45 -9.42 -0.89 -2.43
N HIS A 46 -8.89 -0.82 -3.64
CA HIS A 46 -8.85 -1.88 -4.64
C HIS A 46 -7.40 -2.08 -5.05
N PHE A 47 -6.94 -3.32 -5.12
CA PHE A 47 -5.71 -3.61 -5.85
C PHE A 47 -6.01 -4.60 -6.96
N PHE A 48 -5.23 -4.52 -8.03
CA PHE A 48 -5.28 -5.47 -9.12
C PHE A 48 -3.88 -5.73 -9.67
N ARG A 49 -3.66 -6.95 -10.14
CA ARG A 49 -2.53 -7.40 -10.93
C ARG A 49 -3.10 -8.03 -12.20
N GLU A 50 -2.71 -7.54 -13.35
CA GLU A 50 -3.12 -8.11 -14.63
C GLU A 50 -1.94 -8.51 -15.50
N THR A 51 -2.16 -9.53 -16.32
CA THR A 51 -1.29 -9.83 -17.45
C THR A 51 -2.11 -10.01 -18.72
N THR A 52 -1.54 -9.64 -19.86
CA THR A 52 -2.11 -9.88 -21.19
C THR A 52 -0.99 -10.34 -22.12
N ASN A 53 -1.28 -11.21 -23.09
CA ASN A 53 -0.30 -11.67 -24.08
C ASN A 53 -0.34 -10.90 -25.41
N ARG A 54 -1.40 -10.13 -25.67
CA ARG A 54 -1.60 -9.35 -26.89
C ARG A 54 -1.51 -7.87 -26.60
N ARG A 55 -1.22 -7.10 -27.65
CA ARG A 55 -1.37 -5.65 -27.63
C ARG A 55 -2.84 -5.28 -27.41
N VAL A 56 -3.09 -4.39 -26.46
CA VAL A 56 -4.44 -3.92 -26.13
C VAL A 56 -4.46 -2.39 -26.18
N ALA A 57 -5.49 -1.84 -26.82
CA ALA A 57 -5.89 -0.44 -26.62
C ALA A 57 -7.01 -0.42 -25.58
N GLN A 58 -6.79 0.29 -24.49
CA GLN A 58 -7.71 0.43 -23.38
C GLN A 58 -8.24 1.86 -23.36
N THR A 59 -9.56 2.00 -23.22
CA THR A 59 -10.20 3.29 -22.98
C THR A 59 -11.26 3.13 -21.92
N GLY A 60 -11.42 4.11 -21.04
CA GLY A 60 -12.42 4.02 -19.99
C GLY A 60 -12.43 5.21 -19.05
N VAL A 61 -13.07 5.02 -17.91
CA VAL A 61 -13.11 5.97 -16.79
C VAL A 61 -12.54 5.28 -15.57
N ALA A 62 -11.62 5.96 -14.88
CA ALA A 62 -11.06 5.51 -13.62
C ALA A 62 -12.16 5.40 -12.53
N PRO A 63 -11.95 4.60 -11.47
CA PRO A 63 -12.96 4.37 -10.45
C PRO A 63 -13.39 5.66 -9.74
N ALA A 64 -14.69 5.80 -9.51
CA ALA A 64 -15.25 7.00 -8.89
C ALA A 64 -14.69 7.25 -7.49
N GLY A 65 -14.34 8.51 -7.20
CA GLY A 65 -13.79 8.93 -5.91
C GLY A 65 -12.44 8.30 -5.50
N ARG A 66 -11.76 7.58 -6.41
CA ARG A 66 -10.49 6.90 -6.13
C ARG A 66 -9.39 7.32 -7.08
N THR A 67 -8.22 7.62 -6.51
CA THR A 67 -6.99 7.84 -7.26
C THR A 67 -6.29 6.49 -7.46
N SER A 68 -5.90 6.20 -8.70
CA SER A 68 -5.27 4.95 -9.11
C SER A 68 -3.79 5.16 -9.41
N LEU A 69 -2.94 4.28 -8.88
CA LEU A 69 -1.50 4.23 -9.13
C LEU A 69 -1.16 2.84 -9.66
N ALA A 70 -0.34 2.75 -10.71
CA ALA A 70 0.07 1.47 -11.29
C ALA A 70 1.52 1.48 -11.77
N VAL A 71 2.15 0.31 -11.80
CA VAL A 71 3.51 0.10 -12.31
C VAL A 71 3.63 -1.22 -13.07
N PRO A 72 4.54 -1.31 -14.05
CA PRO A 72 4.86 -2.56 -14.74
C PRO A 72 5.55 -3.54 -13.79
N LEU A 73 5.22 -4.83 -13.89
CA LEU A 73 5.71 -5.86 -12.96
C LEU A 73 7.04 -6.51 -13.36
N SER A 74 7.29 -6.73 -14.65
CA SER A 74 8.39 -7.62 -15.09
C SER A 74 9.08 -7.18 -16.37
N VAL A 75 8.37 -6.48 -17.26
CA VAL A 75 8.92 -5.97 -18.52
C VAL A 75 8.61 -4.47 -18.57
N PRO A 76 9.56 -3.62 -19.00
CA PRO A 76 9.28 -2.22 -19.24
C PRO A 76 8.11 -2.05 -20.22
N LEU A 77 7.33 -0.99 -20.04
CA LEU A 77 6.30 -0.63 -21.00
C LEU A 77 6.95 0.02 -22.21
N ALA A 78 6.49 -0.36 -23.40
CA ALA A 78 6.75 0.34 -24.66
C ALA A 78 5.40 0.67 -25.29
N GLY A 79 4.83 1.81 -24.92
CA GLY A 79 3.44 2.15 -25.22
C GLY A 79 3.12 3.63 -25.03
N THR A 80 1.83 3.94 -24.90
CA THR A 80 1.36 5.33 -24.70
C THR A 80 0.27 5.36 -23.65
N PHE A 81 0.43 6.18 -22.62
CA PHE A 81 -0.53 6.33 -21.53
C PHE A 81 -0.95 7.79 -21.41
N GLN A 82 -2.24 8.09 -21.47
CA GLN A 82 -2.76 9.46 -21.50
C GLN A 82 -2.07 10.34 -22.57
N GLY A 83 -1.87 9.77 -23.77
CA GLY A 83 -1.17 10.44 -24.88
C GLY A 83 0.34 10.64 -24.68
N GLN A 84 0.91 10.23 -23.54
CA GLN A 84 2.33 10.35 -23.24
C GLN A 84 3.07 9.04 -23.57
N PRO A 85 4.21 9.09 -24.29
CA PRO A 85 4.99 7.89 -24.56
C PRO A 85 5.58 7.33 -23.26
N VAL A 86 5.52 6.01 -23.12
CA VAL A 86 6.16 5.26 -22.04
C VAL A 86 7.13 4.29 -22.69
N ASP A 87 8.43 4.47 -22.40
CA ASP A 87 9.52 3.60 -22.85
C ASP A 87 10.42 3.30 -21.65
N GLY A 88 10.16 2.18 -20.98
CA GLY A 88 10.80 1.80 -19.73
C GLY A 88 9.81 1.53 -18.58
N TYR A 89 10.34 1.55 -17.36
CA TYR A 89 9.52 1.53 -16.16
C TYR A 89 8.99 2.93 -15.84
N ALA A 90 7.71 3.01 -15.50
CA ALA A 90 7.07 4.24 -15.08
C ALA A 90 5.97 3.94 -14.05
N LEU A 91 5.76 4.89 -13.15
CA LEU A 91 4.55 4.96 -12.34
C LEU A 91 3.47 5.68 -13.15
N LEU A 92 2.34 5.00 -13.31
CA LEU A 92 1.15 5.49 -13.99
C LEU A 92 0.15 5.97 -12.96
N ALA A 93 -0.48 7.13 -13.18
CA ALA A 93 -1.46 7.68 -12.25
C ALA A 93 -2.71 8.21 -12.96
N LEU A 94 -3.88 7.92 -12.39
CA LEU A 94 -5.19 8.46 -12.80
C LEU A 94 -5.92 9.00 -11.57
N ARG A 95 -6.64 10.10 -11.76
CA ARG A 95 -7.53 10.66 -10.74
C ARG A 95 -8.89 9.98 -10.77
N ALA A 96 -9.65 10.23 -9.71
CA ALA A 96 -11.05 9.82 -9.63
C ALA A 96 -11.82 10.34 -10.85
N ASP A 97 -12.65 9.46 -11.42
CA ASP A 97 -13.57 9.80 -12.51
C ASP A 97 -12.88 10.33 -13.78
N GLU A 98 -11.57 10.11 -13.91
CA GLU A 98 -10.80 10.57 -15.06
C GLU A 98 -10.98 9.62 -16.25
N ASP A 99 -11.30 10.19 -17.42
CA ASP A 99 -11.23 9.47 -18.69
C ASP A 99 -9.77 9.08 -18.99
N PHE A 100 -9.55 7.83 -19.36
CA PHE A 100 -8.21 7.34 -19.68
C PHE A 100 -8.11 6.61 -21.01
N GLU A 101 -6.91 6.70 -21.57
CA GLU A 101 -6.46 5.95 -22.75
C GLU A 101 -5.10 5.32 -22.47
N PHE A 102 -4.96 4.03 -22.78
CA PHE A 102 -3.72 3.29 -22.64
C PHE A 102 -3.50 2.34 -23.81
N HIS A 103 -2.41 2.53 -24.54
CA HIS A 103 -1.92 1.63 -25.57
C HIS A 103 -0.75 0.82 -25.03
N THR A 104 -0.97 -0.47 -24.85
CA THR A 104 0.03 -1.38 -24.28
C THR A 104 0.98 -1.94 -25.36
N PRO A 105 2.15 -2.50 -24.99
CA PRO A 105 2.98 -3.32 -25.89
C PRO A 105 2.36 -4.71 -26.15
N GLU A 106 3.01 -5.51 -27.01
CA GLU A 106 2.71 -6.94 -27.10
C GLU A 106 3.16 -7.62 -25.80
N GLY A 107 2.22 -8.11 -25.01
CA GLY A 107 2.51 -8.66 -23.70
C GLY A 107 2.67 -7.57 -22.64
N MET A 108 1.87 -7.61 -21.59
CA MET A 108 1.96 -6.67 -20.48
C MET A 108 1.73 -7.39 -19.15
N GLY A 109 2.47 -6.98 -18.12
CA GLY A 109 2.17 -7.28 -16.72
C GLY A 109 2.12 -5.99 -15.92
N LEU A 110 1.00 -5.71 -15.26
CA LEU A 110 0.75 -4.47 -14.53
C LEU A 110 0.24 -4.79 -13.12
N VAL A 111 0.65 -3.99 -12.14
CA VAL A 111 0.04 -3.98 -10.81
C VAL A 111 -0.42 -2.57 -10.48
N GLY A 112 -1.61 -2.45 -9.90
CA GLY A 112 -2.19 -1.17 -9.51
C GLY A 112 -2.91 -1.22 -8.17
N ILE A 113 -3.04 -0.04 -7.58
CA ILE A 113 -3.86 0.23 -6.40
C ILE A 113 -4.71 1.47 -6.65
N SER A 114 -5.98 1.37 -6.31
CA SER A 114 -6.91 2.49 -6.26
C SER A 114 -7.36 2.68 -4.81
N ALA A 115 -7.22 3.88 -4.28
CA ALA A 115 -7.65 4.23 -2.92
C ALA A 115 -8.38 5.57 -2.95
N ALA A 116 -9.10 5.90 -1.87
CA ALA A 116 -9.84 7.15 -1.76
C ALA A 116 -8.94 8.36 -2.08
N SER A 117 -9.42 9.28 -2.93
CA SER A 117 -8.59 10.39 -3.42
C SER A 117 -8.10 11.30 -2.30
N ASP A 118 -8.94 11.56 -1.29
CA ASP A 118 -8.59 12.32 -0.10
C ASP A 118 -7.43 11.68 0.68
N MET A 119 -7.45 10.35 0.83
CA MET A 119 -6.37 9.60 1.47
C MET A 119 -5.05 9.72 0.71
N ILE A 120 -5.07 9.59 -0.62
CA ILE A 120 -3.86 9.75 -1.45
C ILE A 120 -3.35 11.18 -1.37
N ASP A 121 -4.23 12.17 -1.43
CA ASP A 121 -3.86 13.59 -1.34
C ASP A 121 -3.24 13.93 0.02
N GLU A 122 -3.83 13.47 1.12
CA GLU A 122 -3.28 13.62 2.47
C GLU A 122 -1.91 12.94 2.62
N LEU A 123 -1.71 11.76 2.02
CA LEU A 123 -0.43 11.07 2.02
C LEU A 123 0.62 11.84 1.22
N CYS A 124 0.28 12.29 0.01
CA CYS A 124 1.18 13.10 -0.80
C CYS A 124 1.50 14.44 -0.12
N ASP A 125 0.56 15.07 0.57
CA ASP A 125 0.81 16.30 1.32
C ASP A 125 1.68 16.04 2.56
N ALA A 126 1.50 14.93 3.28
CA ALA A 126 2.35 14.56 4.40
C ALA A 126 3.78 14.22 3.97
N GLU A 127 3.95 13.51 2.84
CA GLU A 127 5.25 13.08 2.32
C GLU A 127 6.00 14.20 1.61
N PHE A 128 5.31 14.95 0.74
CA PHE A 128 5.94 15.90 -0.20
C PHE A 128 5.58 17.37 0.05
N GLY A 129 4.65 17.63 0.97
CA GLY A 129 4.26 18.98 1.33
C GLY A 129 5.42 19.76 1.95
N ALA A 130 5.45 21.07 1.70
CA ALA A 130 6.41 21.95 2.36
C ALA A 130 6.07 22.02 3.86
N ALA A 131 6.81 21.29 4.69
CA ALA A 131 6.66 21.34 6.14
C ALA A 131 6.91 22.76 6.65
N GLY A 132 5.86 23.55 6.91
CA GLY A 132 5.98 24.82 7.61
C GLY A 132 5.37 26.08 6.97
N SER A 133 4.43 26.03 6.03
CA SER A 133 3.55 27.20 5.87
C SER A 133 2.63 27.24 7.09
N GLY A 134 3.02 28.06 8.08
CA GLY A 134 2.11 28.50 9.13
C GLY A 134 0.78 28.93 8.50
N ALA A 135 -0.30 28.70 9.25
CA ALA A 135 -1.68 29.11 9.00
C ALA A 135 -1.91 29.89 7.67
N GLY A 136 -2.54 29.26 6.68
CA GLY A 136 -3.28 30.02 5.67
C GLY A 136 -3.00 29.78 4.18
N VAL A 137 -2.35 28.70 3.76
CA VAL A 137 -2.39 28.30 2.33
C VAL A 137 -2.97 26.91 2.20
N SER A 138 -4.30 26.82 2.10
CA SER A 138 -5.04 25.60 1.74
C SER A 138 -4.87 25.29 0.25
N GLY A 139 -3.66 24.96 -0.17
CA GLY A 139 -3.38 24.49 -1.52
C GLY A 139 -2.79 23.09 -1.47
N ALA A 140 -3.56 22.10 -1.93
CA ALA A 140 -3.13 20.72 -2.17
C ALA A 140 -1.91 20.69 -3.11
N THR A 141 -0.70 20.73 -2.55
CA THR A 141 0.55 20.84 -3.32
C THR A 141 1.17 19.48 -3.58
N GLY A 142 0.90 18.46 -2.77
CA GLY A 142 1.31 17.09 -2.99
C GLY A 142 0.52 16.45 -4.13
N ALA A 143 -0.82 16.60 -4.14
CA ALA A 143 -1.69 16.08 -5.19
C ALA A 143 -1.35 16.62 -6.59
N ARG A 144 -0.86 17.85 -6.71
CA ARG A 144 -0.41 18.44 -8.00
C ARG A 144 0.84 17.78 -8.60
N ARG A 145 1.52 16.89 -7.84
CA ARG A 145 2.74 16.18 -8.29
C ARG A 145 2.49 14.80 -8.87
N LEU A 146 1.26 14.28 -8.76
CA LEU A 146 0.86 13.04 -9.41
C LEU A 146 0.65 13.30 -10.91
N HIS A 147 1.71 13.10 -11.69
CA HIS A 147 1.69 13.12 -13.15
C HIS A 147 1.21 11.77 -13.70
N HIS A 148 0.56 11.76 -14.87
CA HIS A 148 0.10 10.52 -15.51
C HIS A 148 1.22 9.52 -15.73
N VAL A 149 2.41 9.99 -16.14
CA VAL A 149 3.61 9.18 -16.31
C VAL A 149 4.74 9.77 -15.51
N THR A 150 5.26 8.99 -14.55
CA THR A 150 6.49 9.31 -13.81
C THR A 150 7.53 8.25 -14.10
N ARG A 151 8.54 8.58 -14.91
CA ARG A 151 9.61 7.65 -15.29
C ARG A 151 10.39 7.19 -14.06
N LEU A 152 10.65 5.89 -13.97
CA LEU A 152 11.47 5.28 -12.95
C LEU A 152 12.79 4.79 -13.58
N PRO A 153 13.93 4.89 -12.88
CA PRO A 153 15.12 4.13 -13.25
C PRO A 153 14.82 2.64 -13.28
N ASP A 154 15.38 1.90 -14.23
CA ASP A 154 15.06 0.47 -14.45
C ASP A 154 15.23 -0.37 -13.19
N ALA A 155 16.36 -0.20 -12.47
CA ALA A 155 16.60 -0.92 -11.22
C ALA A 155 15.52 -0.65 -10.16
N GLN A 156 14.99 0.57 -10.10
CA GLN A 156 13.91 0.92 -9.18
C GLN A 156 12.57 0.30 -9.64
N GLY A 157 12.28 0.35 -10.94
CA GLY A 157 11.09 -0.26 -11.53
C GLY A 157 11.04 -1.77 -11.27
N VAL A 158 12.13 -2.48 -11.54
CA VAL A 158 12.28 -3.91 -11.25
C VAL A 158 12.07 -4.19 -9.76
N ALA A 159 12.82 -3.50 -8.88
CA ALA A 159 12.73 -3.71 -7.44
C ALA A 159 11.34 -3.38 -6.86
N LEU A 160 10.61 -2.44 -7.45
CA LEU A 160 9.25 -2.12 -7.07
C LEU A 160 8.27 -3.23 -7.50
N GLY A 161 8.36 -3.68 -8.76
CA GLY A 161 7.54 -4.77 -9.28
C GLY A 161 7.73 -6.08 -8.51
N GLU A 162 8.99 -6.42 -8.17
CA GLU A 162 9.32 -7.59 -7.36
C GLU A 162 8.74 -7.51 -5.94
N ARG A 163 8.88 -6.37 -5.25
CA ARG A 163 8.35 -6.17 -3.90
C ARG A 163 6.82 -6.23 -3.86
N LEU A 164 6.15 -5.60 -4.83
CA LEU A 164 4.69 -5.64 -4.94
C LEU A 164 4.21 -7.07 -5.24
N SER A 165 4.87 -7.78 -6.15
CA SER A 165 4.55 -9.19 -6.46
C SER A 165 4.72 -10.07 -5.23
N ALA A 166 5.85 -9.96 -4.52
CA ALA A 166 6.11 -10.75 -3.32
C ALA A 166 5.05 -10.51 -2.23
N LEU A 167 4.59 -9.27 -2.05
CA LEU A 167 3.52 -8.93 -1.11
C LEU A 167 2.18 -9.57 -1.53
N ILE A 168 1.82 -9.48 -2.81
CA ILE A 168 0.58 -10.09 -3.34
C ILE A 168 0.63 -11.61 -3.20
N ASP A 169 1.73 -12.25 -3.59
CA ASP A 169 1.90 -13.71 -3.53
C ASP A 169 1.94 -14.22 -2.07
N ALA A 170 2.46 -13.43 -1.14
CA ALA A 170 2.36 -13.71 0.29
C ALA A 170 0.91 -13.70 0.78
N ALA A 171 0.13 -12.69 0.39
CA ALA A 171 -1.27 -12.58 0.77
C ALA A 171 -2.16 -13.64 0.09
N GLN A 172 -1.84 -14.05 -1.15
CA GLN A 172 -2.53 -15.15 -1.84
C GLN A 172 -2.31 -16.51 -1.18
N ARG A 173 -1.14 -16.76 -0.58
CA ARG A 173 -0.87 -18.00 0.16
C ARG A 173 -1.67 -18.12 1.46
N ASN A 174 -2.17 -17.00 1.99
CA ASN A 174 -3.00 -16.97 3.20
C ASN A 174 -4.12 -15.93 3.05
N PRO A 175 -5.10 -16.15 2.16
CA PRO A 175 -6.06 -15.12 1.79
C PRO A 175 -7.00 -14.75 2.95
N GLY A 176 -7.25 -15.68 3.89
CA GLY A 176 -8.05 -15.45 5.10
C GLY A 176 -7.47 -14.36 6.01
N CYS A 177 -6.17 -14.04 5.90
CA CYS A 177 -5.59 -12.94 6.67
C CYS A 177 -6.21 -11.58 6.32
N LEU A 178 -6.66 -11.37 5.07
CA LEU A 178 -7.33 -10.13 4.66
C LEU A 178 -8.81 -10.06 5.09
N GLU A 179 -9.34 -11.07 5.78
CA GLU A 179 -10.66 -10.94 6.43
C GLU A 179 -10.59 -10.00 7.64
N TYR A 180 -9.40 -9.89 8.25
CA TYR A 180 -9.14 -9.01 9.38
C TYR A 180 -8.85 -7.58 8.91
N ALA A 181 -9.63 -6.61 9.39
CA ALA A 181 -9.50 -5.20 9.02
C ALA A 181 -8.09 -4.64 9.26
N ALA A 182 -7.45 -5.05 10.36
CA ALA A 182 -6.07 -4.74 10.71
C ALA A 182 -5.07 -5.11 9.59
N THR A 183 -5.13 -6.37 9.18
CA THR A 183 -4.27 -6.92 8.14
C THR A 183 -4.54 -6.27 6.79
N ARG A 184 -5.82 -6.02 6.45
CA ARG A 184 -6.18 -5.25 5.24
C ARG A 184 -5.53 -3.87 5.20
N ARG A 185 -5.64 -3.10 6.28
CA ARG A 185 -5.02 -1.77 6.39
C ARG A 185 -3.51 -1.84 6.22
N MET A 186 -2.86 -2.81 6.86
CA MET A 186 -1.42 -3.00 6.73
C MET A 186 -0.99 -3.38 5.32
N PHE A 187 -1.77 -4.23 4.63
CA PHE A 187 -1.52 -4.60 3.24
C PHE A 187 -1.65 -3.38 2.32
N ARG A 188 -2.76 -2.63 2.43
CA ARG A 188 -2.99 -1.38 1.70
C ARG A 188 -1.84 -0.39 1.91
N ASP A 189 -1.48 -0.14 3.16
CA ASP A 189 -0.48 0.87 3.51
C ASP A 189 0.94 0.43 3.13
N ALA A 190 1.23 -0.87 3.15
CA ALA A 190 2.49 -1.40 2.61
C ALA A 190 2.59 -1.12 1.11
N MET A 191 1.51 -1.35 0.33
CA MET A 191 1.54 -1.02 -1.10
C MET A 191 1.65 0.47 -1.35
N LEU A 192 0.80 1.29 -0.70
CA LEU A 192 0.85 2.74 -0.84
C LEU A 192 2.23 3.30 -0.47
N GLY A 193 2.86 2.77 0.58
CA GLY A 193 4.22 3.13 0.95
C GLY A 193 5.23 2.88 -0.17
N MET A 194 5.13 1.75 -0.87
CA MET A 194 6.01 1.43 -2.01
C MET A 194 5.78 2.38 -3.20
N PHE A 195 4.54 2.77 -3.48
CA PHE A 195 4.24 3.77 -4.51
C PHE A 195 4.76 5.17 -4.12
N LEU A 196 4.60 5.57 -2.85
CA LEU A 196 5.10 6.85 -2.35
C LEU A 196 6.64 6.91 -2.40
N ASP A 197 7.34 5.82 -2.09
CA ASP A 197 8.80 5.74 -2.21
C ASP A 197 9.27 5.92 -3.66
N ALA A 198 8.46 5.47 -4.63
CA ALA A 198 8.73 5.67 -6.05
C ALA A 198 8.52 7.13 -6.48
N LEU A 199 7.57 7.84 -5.87
CA LEU A 199 7.28 9.25 -6.14
C LEU A 199 8.31 10.22 -5.51
N ASP A 200 8.91 9.87 -4.37
CA ASP A 200 9.79 10.76 -3.58
C ASP A 200 11.07 11.19 -4.29
N GLN A 201 11.54 10.43 -5.28
CA GLN A 201 12.84 10.61 -5.93
C GLN A 201 12.99 11.91 -6.76
N ARG A 202 11.98 12.79 -6.76
CA ARG A 202 12.04 14.13 -7.37
C ARG A 202 12.54 15.22 -6.41
N ILE A 203 12.78 14.93 -5.13
CA ILE A 203 13.01 15.98 -4.13
C ILE A 203 14.34 15.76 -3.40
N GLY A 204 15.37 16.50 -3.81
CA GLY A 204 16.43 16.89 -2.90
C GLY A 204 15.85 17.81 -1.82
N ALA A 205 15.21 17.23 -0.79
CA ALA A 205 14.64 18.01 0.28
C ALA A 205 15.80 18.53 1.14
N GLU A 206 16.05 19.84 1.08
CA GLU A 206 16.94 20.53 1.99
C GLU A 206 16.63 20.13 3.43
N ARG A 207 17.67 19.71 4.15
CA ARG A 207 17.62 19.46 5.59
C ARG A 207 17.18 20.75 6.28
N ARG A 208 15.95 20.79 6.78
CA ARG A 208 15.59 21.73 7.83
C ARG A 208 16.01 21.13 9.16
N ASP A 209 16.77 21.89 9.94
CA ASP A 209 17.08 21.53 11.32
C ASP A 209 15.83 21.68 12.17
N ILE A 210 15.02 20.61 12.19
CA ILE A 210 13.94 20.45 13.15
C ILE A 210 14.57 20.36 14.55
N THR A 211 14.02 21.10 15.51
CA THR A 211 14.53 21.13 16.89
C THR A 211 14.20 19.83 17.63
N HIS A 212 15.01 19.48 18.65
CA HIS A 212 14.73 18.34 19.52
C HIS A 212 13.33 18.41 20.17
N ALA A 213 12.88 19.61 20.52
CA ALA A 213 11.54 19.84 21.06
C ALA A 213 10.43 19.44 20.07
N THR A 214 10.62 19.72 18.77
CA THR A 214 9.66 19.33 17.73
C THR A 214 9.63 17.82 17.54
N TYR A 215 10.79 17.15 17.54
CA TYR A 215 10.83 15.69 17.50
C TYR A 215 10.13 15.05 18.70
N SER A 216 10.33 15.62 19.89
CA SER A 216 9.67 15.17 21.12
C SER A 216 8.15 15.38 21.06
N ASP A 217 7.70 16.50 20.49
CA ASP A 217 6.28 16.78 20.28
C ASP A 217 5.62 15.76 19.34
N ILE A 218 6.30 15.41 18.24
CA ILE A 218 5.82 14.41 17.28
C ILE A 218 5.63 13.06 17.98
N VAL A 219 6.64 12.58 18.72
CA VAL A 219 6.53 11.30 19.44
C VAL A 219 5.41 11.35 20.49
N ARG A 220 5.31 12.43 21.27
CA ARG A 220 4.22 12.63 22.24
C ARG A 220 2.84 12.57 21.60
N ARG A 221 2.67 13.18 20.42
CA ARG A 221 1.41 13.15 19.65
C ARG A 221 1.13 11.76 19.08
N CYS A 222 2.15 11.02 18.63
CA CYS A 222 2.02 9.62 18.22
C CYS A 222 1.50 8.77 19.37
N GLU A 223 2.12 8.86 20.55
CA GLU A 223 1.71 8.10 21.72
C GLU A 223 0.29 8.45 22.18
N LYS A 224 -0.09 9.73 22.08
CA LYS A 224 -1.48 10.15 22.33
C LYS A 224 -2.44 9.45 21.35
N HIS A 225 -2.13 9.45 20.05
CA HIS A 225 -2.95 8.79 19.03
C HIS A 225 -3.07 7.28 19.27
N LEU A 226 -2.00 6.63 19.73
CA LEU A 226 -1.99 5.21 20.06
C LEU A 226 -2.80 4.89 21.32
N ARG A 227 -2.78 5.76 22.34
CA ARG A 227 -3.61 5.61 23.55
C ARG A 227 -5.10 5.77 23.29
N GLU A 228 -5.47 6.57 22.29
CA GLU A 228 -6.88 6.79 21.90
C GLU A 228 -7.46 5.59 21.12
N ARG A 229 -6.61 4.69 20.60
CA ARG A 229 -7.02 3.50 19.82
C ARG A 229 -6.34 2.22 20.34
N PRO A 230 -6.58 1.83 21.60
CA PRO A 230 -5.81 0.76 22.25
C PRO A 230 -6.11 -0.65 21.73
N GLU A 231 -7.19 -0.82 20.96
CA GLU A 231 -7.68 -2.11 20.43
C GLU A 231 -7.50 -2.25 18.92
N GLU A 232 -6.86 -1.28 18.26
CA GLU A 232 -6.66 -1.30 16.82
C GLU A 232 -5.18 -1.11 16.45
N PRO A 233 -4.63 -1.93 15.53
CA PRO A 233 -3.29 -1.69 15.03
C PRO A 233 -3.29 -0.46 14.13
N VAL A 234 -2.49 0.53 14.53
CA VAL A 234 -2.19 1.75 13.79
C VAL A 234 -0.97 1.53 12.89
N THR A 235 -0.99 2.05 11.67
CA THR A 235 0.14 2.00 10.72
C THR A 235 1.00 3.26 10.74
N VAL A 236 2.20 3.17 10.17
CA VAL A 236 3.07 4.34 9.97
C VAL A 236 2.40 5.39 9.08
N LEU A 237 1.73 4.97 8.00
CA LEU A 237 1.05 5.90 7.09
C LEU A 237 -0.12 6.61 7.77
N GLU A 238 -0.87 5.91 8.63
CA GLU A 238 -1.93 6.52 9.44
C GLU A 238 -1.36 7.60 10.39
N LEU A 239 -0.22 7.33 11.05
CA LEU A 239 0.44 8.34 11.88
C LEU A 239 0.93 9.53 11.05
N CYS A 240 1.54 9.30 9.90
CA CYS A 240 2.00 10.36 9.00
C CYS A 240 0.86 11.28 8.56
N ARG A 241 -0.29 10.70 8.18
CA ARG A 241 -1.50 11.46 7.84
C ARG A 241 -2.05 12.23 9.04
N ALA A 242 -2.27 11.55 10.16
CA ALA A 242 -2.85 12.15 11.36
C ALA A 242 -2.00 13.29 11.94
N LEU A 243 -0.67 13.19 11.80
CA LEU A 243 0.28 14.17 12.34
C LEU A 243 0.76 15.17 11.30
N ARG A 244 0.41 14.97 10.02
CA ARG A 244 0.86 15.77 8.87
C ARG A 244 2.38 15.88 8.82
N CYS A 245 3.06 14.74 8.90
CA CYS A 245 4.51 14.66 8.81
C CYS A 245 4.95 13.50 7.92
N SER A 246 6.06 13.69 7.21
CA SER A 246 6.60 12.64 6.34
C SER A 246 7.05 11.43 7.15
N ARG A 247 7.09 10.26 6.52
CA ARG A 247 7.71 9.04 7.07
C ARG A 247 9.14 9.28 7.55
N ARG A 248 9.92 10.08 6.80
CA ARG A 248 11.30 10.44 7.17
C ARG A 248 11.35 11.26 8.47
N THR A 249 10.46 12.25 8.61
CA THR A 249 10.35 13.05 9.84
C THR A 249 9.93 12.18 11.01
N LEU A 250 8.94 11.31 10.83
CA LEU A 250 8.50 10.36 11.85
C LEU A 250 9.63 9.42 12.28
N GLN A 251 10.34 8.82 11.33
CA GLN A 251 11.51 7.97 11.57
C GLN A 251 12.57 8.70 12.40
N THR A 252 12.93 9.91 12.00
CA THR A 252 13.93 10.72 12.71
C THR A 252 13.47 11.08 14.13
N SER A 253 12.17 11.36 14.30
CA SER A 253 11.58 11.68 15.60
C SER A 253 11.74 10.52 16.58
N PHE A 254 11.32 9.32 16.17
CA PHE A 254 11.43 8.12 17.00
C PHE A 254 12.89 7.75 17.29
N GLN A 255 13.79 7.85 16.30
CA GLN A 255 15.21 7.54 16.52
C GLN A 255 15.85 8.50 17.53
N ARG A 256 15.53 9.80 17.48
CA ARG A 256 16.13 10.79 18.39
C ARG A 256 15.57 10.75 19.81
N VAL A 257 14.28 10.41 19.95
CA VAL A 257 13.57 10.55 21.23
C VAL A 257 13.44 9.21 21.96
N ALA A 258 13.24 8.12 21.23
CA ALA A 258 12.95 6.80 21.79
C ALA A 258 13.98 5.72 21.41
N ASP A 259 15.03 6.08 20.66
CA ASP A 259 16.10 5.20 20.16
C ASP A 259 15.60 3.94 19.43
N VAL A 260 14.44 4.06 18.78
CA VAL A 260 13.80 2.98 18.01
C VAL A 260 13.25 3.53 16.70
N THR A 261 12.92 2.64 15.77
CA THR A 261 12.16 3.02 14.57
C THR A 261 10.65 3.02 14.86
N PRO A 262 9.83 3.83 14.17
CA PRO A 262 8.37 3.80 14.31
C PRO A 262 7.79 2.40 14.02
N VAL A 263 8.36 1.67 13.04
CA VAL A 263 7.93 0.31 12.69
C VAL A 263 8.22 -0.66 13.84
N ALA A 264 9.41 -0.60 14.44
CA ALA A 264 9.75 -1.44 15.59
C ALA A 264 8.88 -1.11 16.80
N TYR A 265 8.65 0.17 17.08
CA TYR A 265 7.79 0.62 18.17
C TYR A 265 6.34 0.12 18.01
N LEU A 266 5.73 0.33 16.84
CA LEU A 266 4.39 -0.16 16.54
C LEU A 266 4.30 -1.69 16.58
N ARG A 267 5.34 -2.40 16.15
CA ARG A 267 5.43 -3.86 16.26
C ARG A 267 5.40 -4.30 17.73
N THR A 268 6.20 -3.67 18.59
CA THR A 268 6.21 -3.94 20.04
C THR A 268 4.84 -3.72 20.67
N ILE A 269 4.14 -2.66 20.29
CA ILE A 269 2.76 -2.41 20.74
C ILE A 269 1.83 -3.55 20.34
N ARG A 270 1.87 -3.97 19.07
CA ARG A 270 1.02 -5.06 18.54
C ARG A 270 1.34 -6.40 19.22
N LEU A 271 2.61 -6.73 19.42
CA LEU A 271 3.03 -7.94 20.14
C LEU A 271 2.50 -7.95 21.58
N ASN A 272 2.59 -6.82 22.29
CA ASN A 272 2.02 -6.67 23.63
C ASN A 272 0.49 -6.83 23.63
N ALA A 273 -0.18 -6.30 22.60
CA ALA A 273 -1.62 -6.43 22.48
C ALA A 273 -2.07 -7.87 22.21
N VAL A 274 -1.37 -8.59 21.33
CA VAL A 274 -1.58 -10.03 21.12
C VAL A 274 -1.35 -10.81 22.41
N ARG A 275 -0.28 -10.51 23.15
CA ARG A 275 -0.01 -11.16 24.44
C ARG A 275 -1.13 -10.94 25.44
N ARG A 276 -1.63 -9.70 25.58
CA ARG A 276 -2.79 -9.41 26.44
C ARG A 276 -4.00 -10.23 26.02
N LEU A 277 -4.31 -10.24 24.73
CA LEU A 277 -5.46 -10.96 24.18
C LEU A 277 -5.38 -12.48 24.44
N LEU A 278 -4.20 -13.09 24.25
CA LEU A 278 -3.97 -14.51 24.55
C LEU A 278 -4.13 -14.81 26.05
N ARG A 279 -3.66 -13.92 26.93
CA ARG A 279 -3.75 -14.08 28.38
C ARG A 279 -5.15 -13.87 28.95
N THR A 280 -6.06 -13.24 28.21
CA THR A 280 -7.43 -12.95 28.65
C THR A 280 -8.49 -13.82 27.98
N THR A 281 -8.10 -14.72 27.09
CA THR A 281 -9.03 -15.50 26.26
C THR A 281 -8.62 -16.96 26.19
N SER A 282 -9.55 -17.90 26.35
CA SER A 282 -9.22 -19.34 26.30
C SER A 282 -8.83 -19.79 24.90
N ALA A 283 -8.12 -20.93 24.81
CA ALA A 283 -7.64 -21.46 23.53
C ALA A 283 -8.77 -21.91 22.60
N GLN A 284 -9.93 -22.27 23.16
CA GLN A 284 -11.14 -22.67 22.46
C GLN A 284 -11.87 -21.47 21.85
N GLN A 285 -11.71 -20.28 22.44
CA GLN A 285 -12.36 -19.05 21.99
C GLN A 285 -11.58 -18.31 20.90
N LEU A 286 -10.24 -18.37 20.94
CA LEU A 286 -9.39 -17.63 20.00
C LEU A 286 -8.09 -18.36 19.73
N GLY A 287 -7.82 -18.70 18.47
CA GLY A 287 -6.55 -19.26 18.05
C GLY A 287 -5.41 -18.25 18.06
N VAL A 288 -4.16 -18.72 18.21
CA VAL A 288 -2.96 -17.87 18.10
C VAL A 288 -2.91 -17.14 16.74
N GLY A 289 -3.25 -17.85 15.66
CA GLY A 289 -3.26 -17.27 14.31
C GLY A 289 -4.29 -16.16 14.15
N GLU A 290 -5.47 -16.32 14.76
CA GLU A 290 -6.53 -15.31 14.75
C GLU A 290 -6.13 -14.08 15.57
N ALA A 291 -5.56 -14.29 16.76
CA ALA A 291 -5.02 -13.21 17.58
C ALA A 291 -3.90 -12.44 16.87
N ALA A 292 -3.03 -13.13 16.13
CA ALA A 292 -1.99 -12.50 15.35
C ALA A 292 -2.58 -11.68 14.18
N ALA A 293 -3.54 -12.26 13.44
CA ALA A 293 -4.18 -11.61 12.30
C ALA A 293 -5.05 -10.41 12.71
N SER A 294 -5.72 -10.46 13.88
CA SER A 294 -6.49 -9.32 14.41
C SER A 294 -5.60 -8.11 14.74
N TRP A 295 -4.30 -8.33 14.95
CA TRP A 295 -3.29 -7.30 15.18
C TRP A 295 -2.37 -7.05 13.97
N GLY A 296 -2.72 -7.60 12.80
CA GLY A 296 -2.10 -7.29 11.52
C GLY A 296 -0.86 -8.11 11.17
N PHE A 297 -0.61 -9.23 11.87
CA PHE A 297 0.46 -10.15 11.50
C PHE A 297 -0.02 -11.15 10.44
N THR A 298 0.59 -11.11 9.26
CA THR A 298 0.28 -11.99 8.12
C THR A 298 1.18 -13.24 8.06
N HIS A 299 2.39 -13.15 8.62
CA HIS A 299 3.41 -14.20 8.60
C HIS A 299 3.59 -14.80 9.98
N LEU A 300 2.87 -15.90 10.27
CA LEU A 300 2.85 -16.52 11.60
C LEU A 300 4.23 -16.97 12.10
N GLY A 301 5.10 -17.48 11.22
CA GLY A 301 6.46 -17.86 11.59
C GLY A 301 7.31 -16.66 12.03
N TYR A 302 7.25 -15.56 11.28
CA TYR A 302 7.94 -14.32 11.62
C TYR A 302 7.38 -13.71 12.92
N PHE A 303 6.06 -13.67 13.04
CA PHE A 303 5.38 -13.25 14.27
C PHE A 303 5.81 -14.06 15.49
N ALA A 304 5.87 -15.39 15.39
CA ALA A 304 6.27 -16.25 16.50
C ALA A 304 7.73 -16.02 16.92
N SER A 305 8.63 -15.76 15.96
CA SER A 305 10.02 -15.38 16.28
C SER A 305 10.06 -14.06 17.03
N GLU A 306 9.47 -13.00 16.48
CA GLU A 306 9.47 -11.66 17.09
C GLU A 306 8.80 -11.66 18.48
N TYR A 307 7.75 -12.46 18.66
CA TYR A 307 7.09 -12.64 19.95
C TYR A 307 8.01 -13.30 20.97
N ARG A 308 8.71 -14.38 20.58
CA ARG A 308 9.70 -15.05 21.43
C ARG A 308 10.88 -14.13 21.76
N ASP A 309 11.36 -13.39 20.79
CA ASP A 309 12.51 -12.50 20.97
C ASP A 309 12.16 -11.37 21.95
N LEU A 310 10.90 -10.91 21.99
CA LEU A 310 10.43 -9.89 22.94
C LEU A 310 10.05 -10.45 24.32
N PHE A 311 9.44 -11.64 24.40
CA PHE A 311 8.83 -12.15 25.65
C PHE A 311 9.49 -13.39 26.24
N GLY A 312 10.45 -14.00 25.55
CA GLY A 312 11.14 -15.22 25.97
C GLY A 312 10.32 -16.52 25.84
N GLU A 313 9.13 -16.47 25.25
CA GLU A 313 8.22 -17.61 25.09
C GLU A 313 7.57 -17.60 23.70
N LEU A 314 7.16 -18.76 23.17
CA LEU A 314 6.34 -18.81 21.96
C LEU A 314 4.91 -18.35 22.25
N PRO A 315 4.17 -17.80 21.26
CA PRO A 315 2.77 -17.42 21.45
C PRO A 315 1.88 -18.59 21.92
N SER A 316 2.18 -19.82 21.52
CA SER A 316 1.47 -21.03 21.94
C SER A 316 1.76 -21.46 23.38
N GLN A 317 2.84 -20.95 23.99
CA GLN A 317 3.24 -21.24 25.36
C GLN A 317 2.68 -20.23 26.36
N THR A 318 2.18 -19.08 25.90
CA THR A 318 1.58 -18.07 26.76
C THR A 318 0.41 -18.66 27.54
N LEU A 319 0.47 -18.55 28.88
CA LEU A 319 -0.58 -19.05 29.77
C LEU A 319 -1.93 -18.37 29.47
N ARG A 320 -2.97 -19.19 29.29
CA ARG A 320 -4.33 -18.75 28.93
C ARG A 320 -5.36 -19.20 29.98
N PRO A 321 -6.49 -18.50 30.11
CA PRO A 321 -7.64 -18.98 30.88
C PRO A 321 -8.12 -20.34 30.35
N ALA A 322 -8.67 -21.16 31.25
CA ALA A 322 -9.22 -22.49 30.92
C ALA A 322 -10.47 -22.39 30.01
#